data_AF-A0AAE0M945-F1
#
_entry.id   AF-A0AAE0M945-F1
#
_cell.length_a   1.000
_cell.length_b   1.000
_cell.length_c   1.000
_cell.angle_alpha   90.00
_cell.angle_beta   90.00
_cell.angle_gamma   90.00
#
_symmetry.space_group_name_H-M   'P 1'
#
loop_
_entity.id
_entity.type
_entity.pdbx_description
1 polymer ?
#
loop_
_entity_poly.entity_id
_entity_poly.type
_entity_poly.pdbx_seq_one_letter_code
_entity_poly.pdbx_strand_id
1 'polypeptide(L)'
;MSSSPLSQYLQHLKQWAESYQSRIPLQDKFPPRLNPEDGTLVATLISPQISYYFTTKVFIKRQPHRDELGLDINGDPLLIPYIADRLRIEAAALQIGREANAVDSQ
;
A
#
# COMPACT_ATOMS: atom_id res chain seq x y z
N MET A 1 12.97 24.84 -2.49
CA MET A 1 13.10 23.51 -1.86
C MET A 1 13.67 22.57 -2.89
N SER A 2 14.94 22.18 -2.77
CA SER A 2 15.58 21.26 -3.71
C SER A 2 15.00 19.85 -3.50
N SER A 3 14.11 19.41 -4.39
CA SER A 3 13.67 18.01 -4.40
C SER A 3 14.85 17.15 -4.85
N SER A 4 15.48 16.44 -3.91
CA SER A 4 16.42 15.38 -4.28
C SER A 4 15.72 14.41 -5.23
N PRO A 5 16.37 13.99 -6.33
CA PRO A 5 15.75 13.07 -7.28
C PRO A 5 15.32 11.79 -6.55
N LEU A 6 14.11 11.30 -6.84
CA LEU A 6 13.61 10.03 -6.30
C LEU A 6 14.60 8.91 -6.62
N SER A 7 14.81 7.98 -5.69
CA SER A 7 15.64 6.80 -5.96
C SER A 7 15.08 5.99 -7.12
N GLN A 8 15.94 5.25 -7.83
CA GLN A 8 15.53 4.40 -8.95
C GLN A 8 14.39 3.44 -8.56
N TYR A 9 14.43 2.92 -7.33
CA TYR A 9 13.38 2.06 -6.79
C TYR A 9 12.03 2.79 -6.67
N LEU A 10 12.01 3.99 -6.10
CA LEU A 10 10.78 4.78 -5.96
C LEU A 10 10.23 5.24 -7.32
N GLN A 11 11.10 5.52 -8.28
CA GLN A 11 10.70 5.81 -9.67
C GLN A 11 10.01 4.60 -10.31
N HIS A 12 10.57 3.40 -10.14
CA HIS A 12 9.97 2.16 -10.65
C HIS A 12 8.57 1.94 -10.03
N LEU A 13 8.45 2.07 -8.71
CA LEU A 13 7.16 1.90 -8.02
C LEU A 13 6.11 2.91 -8.51
N LYS A 14 6.52 4.17 -8.72
CA LYS A 14 5.65 5.20 -9.28
C LYS A 14 5.16 4.82 -10.68
N GLN A 15 6.06 4.44 -11.57
CA GLN A 15 5.70 4.04 -12.94
C GLN A 15 4.76 2.83 -12.94
N TRP A 16 5.01 1.85 -12.07
CA TRP A 16 4.15 0.68 -11.92
C TRP A 16 2.74 1.06 -11.45
N ALA A 17 2.64 1.89 -10.41
CA ALA A 17 1.37 2.37 -9.88
C ALA A 17 0.58 3.15 -10.94
N GLU A 18 1.21 4.08 -11.64
CA GLU A 18 0.61 4.87 -12.72
C GLU A 18 0.13 3.96 -13.88
N SER A 19 0.94 2.98 -14.27
CA SER A 19 0.59 2.00 -15.33
C SER A 19 -0.54 1.07 -14.92
N TYR A 20 -0.69 0.76 -13.63
CA TYR A 20 -1.83 -0.01 -13.14
C TYR A 20 -3.09 0.84 -13.15
N GLN A 21 -3.03 2.03 -12.57
CA GLN A 21 -4.18 2.92 -12.41
C GLN A 21 -4.73 3.43 -13.75
N SER A 22 -3.88 3.57 -14.77
CA SER A 22 -4.32 3.94 -16.13
C SER A 22 -5.23 2.88 -16.78
N ARG A 23 -5.07 1.61 -16.39
CA ARG A 23 -5.88 0.49 -16.90
C ARG A 23 -7.12 0.25 -16.06
N ILE A 24 -7.03 0.54 -14.75
CA ILE A 24 -8.09 0.25 -13.78
C ILE A 24 -8.23 1.48 -12.85
N PRO A 25 -9.03 2.49 -13.25
CA PRO A 25 -9.13 3.77 -12.52
C PRO A 25 -10.09 3.65 -11.33
N LEU A 26 -9.77 2.80 -10.36
CA LEU A 26 -10.54 2.71 -9.12
C LEU A 26 -10.41 3.99 -8.30
N GLN A 27 -11.51 4.41 -7.67
CA GLN A 27 -11.53 5.56 -6.79
C GLN A 27 -11.08 5.16 -5.39
N ASP A 28 -10.12 5.90 -4.83
CA ASP A 28 -9.78 5.82 -3.40
C ASP A 28 -10.79 6.66 -2.61
N LYS A 29 -11.66 6.01 -1.85
CA LYS A 29 -12.66 6.70 -1.01
C LYS A 29 -12.19 6.79 0.44
N PHE A 30 -11.27 5.92 0.84
CA PHE A 30 -10.81 5.80 2.22
C PHE A 30 -9.28 5.85 2.29
N PRO A 31 -8.64 6.96 1.88
CA PRO A 31 -7.20 7.11 1.98
C PRO A 31 -6.74 7.10 3.46
N PRO A 32 -5.57 6.52 3.76
CA PRO A 32 -4.98 6.60 5.09
C PRO A 32 -4.62 8.06 5.40
N ARG A 33 -4.62 8.40 6.69
CA ARG A 33 -4.04 9.67 7.16
C ARG A 33 -2.53 9.51 7.20
N LEU A 34 -1.82 10.37 6.47
CA LEU A 34 -0.35 10.40 6.46
C LEU A 34 0.15 11.39 7.51
N ASN A 35 1.17 10.95 8.26
CA ASN A 35 1.90 11.80 9.19
C ASN A 35 3.16 12.37 8.52
N PRO A 36 3.71 13.50 8.99
CA PRO A 36 4.95 14.06 8.44
C PRO A 36 6.15 13.08 8.49
N GLU A 37 6.16 12.17 9.46
CA GLU A 37 7.20 11.13 9.62
C GLU A 37 7.19 10.06 8.53
N ASP A 38 6.05 9.83 7.88
CA ASP A 38 5.90 8.90 6.76
C ASP A 38 6.67 9.39 5.53
N GLY A 39 6.92 10.71 5.44
CA GLY A 39 7.53 11.34 4.28
C GLY A 39 6.52 11.65 3.19
N THR A 40 7.02 12.15 2.06
CA THR A 40 6.20 12.64 0.95
C THR A 40 5.57 11.47 0.20
N LEU A 41 4.28 11.53 -0.08
CA LEU A 41 3.61 10.57 -0.96
C LEU A 41 4.22 10.64 -2.38
N VAL A 42 4.70 9.49 -2.87
CA VAL A 42 5.31 9.33 -4.18
C VAL A 42 4.29 8.84 -5.21
N ALA A 43 3.51 7.82 -4.85
CA ALA A 43 2.51 7.22 -5.72
C ALA A 43 1.47 6.42 -4.91
N THR A 44 0.31 6.23 -5.51
CA THR A 44 -0.78 5.41 -4.98
C THR A 44 -1.20 4.38 -6.02
N LEU A 45 -1.40 3.14 -5.59
CA LEU A 45 -1.97 2.07 -6.41
C LEU A 45 -3.23 1.57 -5.69
N ILE A 46 -4.39 1.82 -6.27
CA ILE A 46 -5.68 1.35 -5.74
C ILE A 46 -6.08 0.10 -6.50
N SER A 47 -6.20 -1.03 -5.81
CA SER A 47 -6.62 -2.29 -6.42
C SER A 47 -7.72 -2.95 -5.61
N PRO A 48 -8.46 -3.91 -6.20
CA PRO A 48 -9.47 -4.68 -5.47
C PRO A 48 -8.89 -5.59 -4.38
N GLN A 49 -7.58 -5.84 -4.39
CA GLN A 49 -6.91 -6.75 -3.46
C GLN A 49 -6.22 -6.00 -2.33
N ILE A 50 -5.20 -5.19 -2.66
CA ILE A 50 -4.44 -4.39 -1.70
C ILE A 50 -4.22 -3.02 -2.33
N SER A 51 -4.53 -1.97 -1.57
CA SER A 51 -4.14 -0.61 -1.95
C SER A 51 -2.78 -0.28 -1.35
N TYR A 52 -1.91 0.32 -2.16
CA TYR A 52 -0.55 0.70 -1.78
C TYR A 52 -0.39 2.22 -1.81
N TYR A 53 0.24 2.76 -0.78
CA TYR A 53 0.67 4.15 -0.72
C TYR A 53 2.18 4.16 -0.52
N PHE A 54 2.89 4.55 -1.57
CA PHE A 54 4.34 4.63 -1.58
C PHE A 54 4.74 6.02 -1.14
N THR A 55 5.38 6.14 0.01
CA THR A 55 5.95 7.41 0.47
C THR A 55 7.48 7.36 0.38
N THR A 56 8.16 8.47 0.66
CA THR A 56 9.62 8.50 0.64
C THR A 56 10.27 7.73 1.80
N LYS A 57 9.55 7.42 2.89
CA LYS A 57 10.11 6.70 4.05
C LYS A 57 9.38 5.42 4.42
N VAL A 58 8.08 5.32 4.15
CA VAL A 58 7.27 4.15 4.51
C VAL A 58 6.43 3.62 3.34
N PHE A 59 6.13 2.32 3.41
CA PHE A 59 5.20 1.67 2.50
C PHE A 59 3.96 1.25 3.25
N ILE A 60 2.83 1.84 2.88
CA ILE A 60 1.55 1.55 3.53
C ILE A 60 0.77 0.60 2.62
N LYS A 61 0.35 -0.53 3.20
CA LYS A 61 -0.55 -1.49 2.56
C LYS A 61 -1.89 -1.47 3.28
N ARG A 62 -2.99 -1.41 2.53
CA ARG A 62 -4.35 -1.33 3.06
C ARG A 62 -5.25 -2.34 2.38
N GLN A 63 -6.11 -2.99 3.16
CA GLN A 63 -7.25 -3.72 2.60
C GLN A 63 -8.27 -2.69 2.07
N PRO A 64 -8.66 -2.76 0.79
CA PRO A 64 -9.71 -1.92 0.25
C PRO A 64 -11.00 -2.05 1.08
N HIS A 65 -11.70 -0.94 1.27
CA HIS A 65 -12.98 -0.94 1.96
C HIS A 65 -14.02 -1.60 1.07
N ARG A 66 -15.01 -2.28 1.65
CA ARG A 66 -16.09 -2.95 0.89
C ARG A 66 -16.79 -2.01 -0.10
N ASP A 67 -16.93 -0.73 0.23
CA ASP A 67 -17.58 0.28 -0.62
C ASP A 67 -16.71 0.74 -1.81
N GLU A 68 -15.47 0.25 -1.90
CA GLU A 68 -14.54 0.47 -3.01
C GLU A 68 -14.51 -0.72 -3.99
N LEU A 69 -15.01 -1.89 -3.58
CA LEU A 69 -14.91 -3.14 -4.32
C LEU A 69 -16.11 -3.44 -5.21
N GLY A 70 -17.24 -2.79 -4.97
CA GLY A 70 -18.47 -3.01 -5.73
C GLY A 70 -19.14 -4.34 -5.37
N LEU A 71 -19.92 -4.88 -6.31
CA LEU A 71 -20.67 -6.12 -6.13
C LEU A 71 -20.05 -7.24 -6.97
N ASP A 72 -20.17 -8.47 -6.50
CA ASP A 72 -19.81 -9.69 -7.24
C ASP A 72 -20.90 -10.06 -8.28
N ILE A 73 -20.74 -11.22 -8.93
CA ILE A 73 -21.68 -11.70 -9.95
C ILE A 73 -23.09 -12.00 -9.41
N ASN A 74 -23.22 -12.16 -8.10
CA ASN A 74 -24.48 -12.45 -7.41
C ASN A 74 -25.14 -11.18 -6.84
N GLY A 75 -24.46 -10.04 -6.91
CA GLY A 75 -24.92 -8.78 -6.31
C GLY A 75 -24.51 -8.60 -4.84
N ASP A 76 -23.64 -9.46 -4.31
CA ASP A 76 -23.11 -9.34 -2.95
C ASP A 76 -21.86 -8.46 -2.93
N PRO A 77 -21.53 -7.75 -1.82
CA PRO A 77 -20.31 -6.97 -1.74
C PRO A 77 -19.07 -7.82 -2.04
N LEU A 78 -18.28 -7.39 -3.04
CA LEU A 78 -17.07 -8.10 -3.43
C LEU A 78 -16.07 -8.06 -2.27
N LEU A 79 -15.94 -9.17 -1.55
CA LEU A 79 -15.02 -9.31 -0.42
C LEU A 79 -13.94 -10.34 -0.79
N ILE A 80 -12.67 -9.97 -0.65
CA ILE A 80 -11.56 -10.92 -0.78
C ILE A 80 -11.12 -11.33 0.62
N PRO A 81 -11.52 -12.53 1.11
CA PRO A 81 -11.52 -12.84 2.53
C PRO A 81 -10.11 -12.95 3.12
N TYR A 82 -9.11 -13.36 2.34
CA TYR A 82 -7.76 -13.61 2.83
C TYR A 82 -6.87 -12.36 2.91
N ILE A 83 -7.32 -11.20 2.41
CA ILE A 83 -6.48 -10.00 2.38
C ILE A 83 -6.13 -9.53 3.78
N ALA A 84 -7.09 -9.53 4.69
CA ALA A 84 -6.87 -9.13 6.08
C ALA A 84 -5.79 -10.00 6.74
N ASP A 85 -5.88 -11.33 6.57
CA ASP A 85 -4.94 -12.27 7.15
C ASP A 85 -3.55 -12.14 6.53
N ARG A 86 -3.47 -11.96 5.21
CA ARG A 86 -2.20 -11.68 4.53
C ARG A 86 -1.51 -10.44 5.10
N LEU A 87 -2.25 -9.34 5.28
CA LEU A 87 -1.68 -8.11 5.85
C LEU A 87 -1.19 -8.30 7.29
N ARG A 88 -1.92 -9.07 8.11
CA ARG A 88 -1.49 -9.43 9.47
C ARG A 88 -0.22 -10.27 9.47
N ILE A 89 -0.13 -11.28 8.59
CA ILE A 89 1.04 -12.13 8.45
C ILE A 89 2.25 -11.32 8.00
N GLU A 90 2.09 -10.45 7.00
CA GLU A 90 3.17 -9.56 6.53
C GLU A 90 3.63 -8.61 7.65
N ALA A 91 2.70 -8.05 8.44
CA ALA A 91 3.05 -7.22 9.59
C ALA A 91 3.81 -7.98 10.67
N ALA A 92 3.38 -9.20 11.00
CA ALA A 92 4.06 -10.06 11.98
C ALA A 92 5.48 -10.43 11.50
N ALA A 93 5.65 -10.79 10.22
CA ALA A 93 6.96 -11.08 9.65
C ALA A 93 7.91 -9.86 9.71
N LEU A 94 7.40 -8.65 9.44
CA LEU A 94 8.18 -7.42 9.57
C LEU A 94 8.59 -7.14 11.01
N GLN A 95 7.70 -7.40 11.97
CA GLN A 95 8.01 -7.25 13.39
C GLN A 95 9.13 -8.21 13.82
N ILE A 96 9.00 -9.50 13.50
CA ILE A 96 10.02 -10.52 13.80
C ILE A 96 11.37 -10.13 13.20
N GLY A 97 11.39 -9.66 11.94
CA GLY A 97 12.62 -9.22 11.29
C GLY A 97 13.27 -8.01 11.98
N ARG A 98 12.48 -7.06 12.46
CA ARG A 98 13.00 -5.90 13.22
C ARG A 98 13.59 -6.32 14.56
N GLU A 99 12.91 -7.21 15.27
CA GLU A 99 13.37 -7.76 16.56
C GLU A 99 14.68 -8.54 16.38
N ALA A 100 14.79 -9.38 15.34
CA ALA A 100 16.02 -10.11 15.03
C ALA A 100 17.21 -9.17 14.76
N ASN A 101 17.02 -8.14 13.91
CA ASN A 101 18.08 -7.17 13.60
C ASN A 101 18.50 -6.33 14.83
N ALA A 102 17.59 -6.11 15.79
CA ALA A 102 17.90 -5.41 17.03
C ALA A 102 18.78 -6.24 17.97
N VAL A 103 18.65 -7.57 17.96
CA VAL A 103 19.49 -8.49 18.74
C VAL A 103 20.90 -8.57 18.18
N ASP A 104 21.06 -8.58 16.85
CA ASP A 104 22.39 -8.65 16.20
C ASP A 104 23.20 -7.33 16.30
N SER A 105 22.58 -6.25 16.78
CA SER A 105 23.20 -4.93 16.92
C SER A 105 23.69 -4.63 18.35
N GLN A 106 23.65 -5.61 19.26
CA GLN A 106 24.15 -5.53 20.65
C GLN A 106 25.42 -6.34 20.83
#